data_AF-A0A660MBM0-F1
#
_entry.id   AF-A0A660MBM0-F1
#
_cell.length_a   1.000
_cell.length_b   1.000
_cell.length_c   1.000
_cell.angle_alpha   90.00
_cell.angle_beta   90.00
_cell.angle_gamma   90.00
#
_symmetry.space_group_name_H-M   'P 1'
#
loop_
_entity.id
_entity.type
_entity.pdbx_description
1 polymer ?
#
loop_
_entity_poly.entity_id
_entity_poly.type
_entity_poly.pdbx_seq_one_letter_code
_entity_poly.pdbx_strand_id
1 'polypeptide(L)'
;MAVPHINKSAASTKYEATPESKEQQGQIAKRLEKLGVETRQQIEAKAKIDAENQAKEQAALQAKLAAEAEAKAWTVSTSPHAKVSVARINETLAILRELGLTKMGAAYLVGNFIAESYVTPCGVRGDGGVADGLAQWHPGRRVDMPCGLREQLIWAVNVEMPRDAAKGGYPSLAGRLRDPNETPQGLLLGFKQWERYGLEGNRAVYAKQVYESLGK
;
A
#
# COMPACT_ATOMS: atom_id res chain seq x y z
N MET A 1 -104.66 49.16 8.94
CA MET A 1 -103.36 49.81 9.12
C MET A 1 -102.29 48.84 8.68
N ALA A 2 -101.41 49.25 7.76
CA ALA A 2 -100.47 48.37 7.06
C ALA A 2 -99.30 47.96 7.97
N VAL A 3 -99.03 46.66 8.03
CA VAL A 3 -97.84 46.08 8.66
C VAL A 3 -96.72 46.09 7.60
N PRO A 4 -95.52 46.64 7.87
CA PRO A 4 -94.45 46.63 6.88
C PRO A 4 -93.90 45.22 6.72
N HIS A 5 -93.88 44.73 5.48
CA HIS A 5 -93.13 43.53 5.11
C HIS A 5 -91.65 43.73 5.41
N ILE A 6 -91.12 42.96 6.36
CA ILE A 6 -89.67 42.79 6.53
C ILE A 6 -89.17 41.94 5.37
N ASN A 7 -88.54 42.59 4.40
CA ASN A 7 -87.94 41.94 3.26
C ASN A 7 -86.69 41.17 3.72
N LYS A 8 -86.80 39.84 3.81
CA LYS A 8 -85.66 38.93 3.96
C LYS A 8 -84.87 38.93 2.66
N SER A 9 -83.80 39.72 2.59
CA SER A 9 -82.74 39.54 1.60
C SER A 9 -81.46 39.18 2.34
N ALA A 10 -81.27 37.87 2.51
CA ALA A 10 -79.96 37.30 2.81
C ALA A 10 -79.11 37.42 1.54
N ALA A 11 -78.41 38.55 1.40
CA ALA A 11 -77.31 38.63 0.46
C ALA A 11 -76.13 37.86 1.06
N SER A 12 -76.11 36.54 0.83
CA SER A 12 -74.87 35.76 0.85
C SER A 12 -73.95 36.39 -0.20
N THR A 13 -73.14 37.35 0.24
CA THR A 13 -72.05 37.88 -0.54
C THR A 13 -71.02 36.75 -0.61
N LYS A 14 -71.14 35.93 -1.67
CA LYS A 14 -69.97 35.26 -2.20
C LYS A 14 -68.98 36.37 -2.52
N TYR A 15 -67.99 36.56 -1.64
CA TYR A 15 -66.82 37.35 -1.94
C TYR A 15 -66.09 36.64 -3.08
N GLU A 16 -66.48 36.95 -4.31
CA GLU A 16 -65.75 36.54 -5.49
C GLU A 16 -64.43 37.29 -5.45
N ALA A 17 -63.33 36.53 -5.37
CA ALA A 17 -61.98 37.05 -5.44
C ALA A 17 -61.86 38.00 -6.65
N THR A 18 -61.48 39.26 -6.38
CA THR A 18 -61.26 40.27 -7.42
C THR A 18 -60.18 39.80 -8.39
N PRO A 19 -60.20 40.23 -9.66
CA PRO A 19 -59.19 39.85 -10.65
C PRO A 19 -57.74 40.01 -10.15
N GLU A 20 -57.45 41.10 -9.44
CA GLU A 20 -56.15 41.37 -8.82
C GLU A 20 -55.77 40.35 -7.73
N SER A 21 -56.74 39.90 -6.93
CA SER A 21 -56.48 38.89 -5.88
C SER A 21 -56.21 37.49 -6.47
N LYS A 22 -56.84 37.14 -7.60
CA LYS A 22 -56.56 35.89 -8.34
C LYS A 22 -55.18 35.94 -9.00
N GLU A 23 -54.79 37.10 -9.51
CA GLU A 23 -53.49 37.31 -10.13
C GLU A 23 -52.34 37.25 -9.09
N GLN A 24 -52.53 37.86 -7.92
CA GLN A 24 -51.60 37.72 -6.78
C GLN A 24 -51.49 36.27 -6.29
N GLN A 25 -52.60 35.55 -6.16
CA GLN A 25 -52.58 34.12 -5.78
C GLN A 25 -51.82 33.27 -6.81
N GLY A 26 -51.98 33.55 -8.11
CA GLY A 26 -51.24 32.88 -9.18
C GLY A 26 -49.73 33.16 -9.15
N GLN A 27 -49.33 34.40 -8.82
CA GLN A 27 -47.91 34.76 -8.67
C GLN A 27 -47.28 34.08 -7.44
N ILE A 28 -48.00 34.00 -6.32
CA ILE A 28 -47.56 33.30 -5.11
C ILE A 28 -47.37 31.80 -5.39
N ALA A 29 -48.32 31.16 -6.07
CA ALA A 29 -48.23 29.75 -6.44
C ALA A 29 -47.00 29.45 -7.30
N LYS A 30 -46.74 30.25 -8.34
CA LYS A 30 -45.52 30.12 -9.18
C LYS A 30 -44.23 30.28 -8.38
N ARG A 31 -44.21 31.20 -7.40
CA ARG A 31 -43.03 31.44 -6.56
C ARG A 31 -42.76 30.27 -5.62
N LEU A 32 -43.80 29.68 -5.04
CA LEU A 32 -43.71 28.47 -4.20
C LEU A 32 -43.26 27.25 -5.00
N GLU A 33 -43.75 27.08 -6.23
CA GLU A 33 -43.31 26.01 -7.13
C GLU A 33 -41.81 26.14 -7.45
N LYS A 34 -41.35 27.34 -7.80
CA LYS A 34 -39.92 27.62 -8.05
C LYS A 34 -39.05 27.32 -6.83
N LEU A 35 -39.46 27.78 -5.64
CA LEU A 35 -38.78 27.48 -4.37
C LEU A 35 -38.72 25.98 -4.08
N GLY A 36 -39.80 25.24 -4.36
CA GLY A 36 -39.83 23.78 -4.21
C GLY A 36 -38.87 23.07 -5.14
N VAL A 37 -38.74 23.51 -6.39
CA VAL A 37 -37.78 22.98 -7.37
C VAL A 37 -36.35 23.27 -6.94
N GLU A 38 -36.04 24.52 -6.56
CA GLU A 38 -34.69 24.92 -6.09
C GLU A 38 -34.28 24.15 -4.83
N THR A 39 -35.21 23.95 -3.88
CA THR A 39 -34.96 23.19 -2.65
C THR A 39 -34.66 21.71 -2.96
N ARG A 40 -35.42 21.08 -3.87
CA ARG A 40 -35.15 19.69 -4.30
C ARG A 40 -33.78 19.56 -4.96
N GLN A 41 -33.43 20.48 -5.86
CA GLN A 41 -32.12 20.48 -6.52
C GLN A 41 -30.97 20.63 -5.51
N GLN A 42 -31.13 21.47 -4.48
CA GLN A 42 -30.13 21.61 -3.42
C GLN A 42 -30.00 20.33 -2.57
N ILE A 43 -31.12 19.68 -2.24
CA ILE A 43 -31.12 18.41 -1.49
C ILE A 43 -30.44 17.31 -2.31
N GLU A 44 -30.75 17.20 -3.60
CA GLU A 44 -30.14 16.23 -4.52
C GLU A 44 -28.63 16.48 -4.70
N ALA A 45 -28.23 17.74 -4.88
CA ALA A 45 -26.82 18.12 -4.99
C ALA A 45 -26.04 17.81 -3.71
N LYS A 46 -26.63 18.10 -2.54
CA LYS A 46 -26.04 17.77 -1.25
C LYS A 46 -25.92 16.27 -1.06
N ALA A 47 -26.97 15.51 -1.35
CA ALA A 47 -26.96 14.05 -1.25
C ALA A 47 -25.89 13.42 -2.16
N LYS A 48 -25.69 13.97 -3.36
CA LYS A 48 -24.62 13.53 -4.28
C LYS A 48 -23.23 13.79 -3.71
N ILE A 49 -22.98 15.00 -3.18
CA ILE A 49 -21.70 15.35 -2.56
C ILE A 49 -21.42 14.47 -1.34
N ASP A 50 -22.43 14.27 -0.48
CA ASP A 50 -22.31 13.43 0.71
C ASP A 50 -22.01 11.97 0.32
N ALA A 51 -22.65 11.43 -0.71
CA ALA A 51 -22.37 10.10 -1.24
C ALA A 51 -20.95 9.97 -1.83
N GLU A 52 -20.49 10.98 -2.58
CA GLU A 52 -19.13 11.02 -3.12
C GLU A 52 -18.06 11.08 -2.01
N ASN A 53 -18.32 11.85 -0.95
CA ASN A 53 -17.43 11.93 0.20
C ASN A 53 -17.38 10.61 0.97
N GLN A 54 -18.54 9.98 1.22
CA GLN A 54 -18.59 8.65 1.85
C GLN A 54 -17.85 7.60 1.02
N ALA A 55 -17.98 7.62 -0.30
CA ALA A 55 -17.26 6.70 -1.18
C ALA A 55 -15.73 6.89 -1.09
N LYS A 56 -15.25 8.14 -1.04
CA LYS A 56 -13.83 8.45 -0.85
C LYS A 56 -13.30 7.99 0.51
N GLU A 57 -14.06 8.20 1.57
CA GLU A 57 -13.70 7.76 2.92
C GLU A 57 -13.62 6.24 3.02
N GLN A 58 -14.60 5.53 2.44
CA GLN A 58 -14.59 4.06 2.38
C GLN A 58 -13.39 3.53 1.58
N ALA A 59 -13.08 4.15 0.43
CA ALA A 59 -11.91 3.77 -0.37
C ALA A 59 -10.60 4.00 0.39
N ALA A 60 -10.45 5.12 1.10
CA ALA A 60 -9.27 5.41 1.91
C ALA A 60 -9.11 4.41 3.07
N LEU A 61 -10.21 4.04 3.73
CA LEU A 61 -10.20 3.02 4.80
C LEU A 61 -9.81 1.65 4.25
N GLN A 62 -10.38 1.24 3.12
CA GLN A 62 -10.02 -0.03 2.47
C GLN A 62 -8.54 -0.06 2.06
N ALA A 63 -8.04 1.03 1.48
CA ALA A 63 -6.63 1.14 1.12
C ALA A 63 -5.71 1.03 2.35
N LYS A 64 -6.08 1.67 3.46
CA LYS A 64 -5.33 1.57 4.72
C LYS A 64 -5.35 0.15 5.28
N LEU A 65 -6.50 -0.51 5.32
CA LEU A 65 -6.63 -1.89 5.78
C LEU A 65 -5.84 -2.86 4.90
N ALA A 66 -5.85 -2.67 3.58
CA ALA A 66 -5.04 -3.45 2.65
C ALA A 66 -3.54 -3.23 2.87
N ALA A 67 -3.12 -1.98 3.10
CA ALA A 67 -1.72 -1.67 3.38
C ALA A 67 -1.24 -2.27 4.71
N GLU A 68 -2.08 -2.25 5.75
CA GLU A 68 -1.79 -2.89 7.05
C GLU A 68 -1.74 -4.41 6.94
N ALA A 69 -2.67 -5.03 6.20
CA ALA A 69 -2.67 -6.46 5.94
C ALA A 69 -1.40 -6.87 5.19
N GLU A 70 -1.03 -6.11 4.15
CA GLU A 70 0.21 -6.33 3.41
C GLU A 70 1.44 -6.14 4.30
N ALA A 71 1.50 -5.09 5.12
CA ALA A 71 2.59 -4.92 6.09
C ALA A 71 2.75 -6.12 7.04
N LYS A 72 1.65 -6.64 7.58
CA LYS A 72 1.67 -7.83 8.44
C LYS A 72 2.16 -9.07 7.68
N ALA A 73 1.77 -9.22 6.41
CA ALA A 73 2.18 -10.35 5.59
C ALA A 73 3.70 -10.39 5.31
N TRP A 74 4.40 -9.27 5.51
CA TRP A 74 5.85 -9.13 5.36
C TRP A 74 6.65 -9.30 6.67
N THR A 75 5.99 -9.66 7.78
CA THR A 75 6.66 -9.84 9.07
C THR A 75 6.78 -11.31 9.44
N VAL A 76 7.88 -11.66 10.10
CA VAL A 76 8.10 -12.97 10.74
C VAL A 76 7.99 -12.84 12.26
N SER A 77 7.66 -13.95 12.92
CA SER A 77 7.55 -14.05 14.39
C SER A 77 8.70 -14.82 15.05
N THR A 78 9.49 -15.54 14.26
CA THR A 78 10.61 -16.37 14.72
C THR A 78 11.87 -16.04 13.93
N SER A 79 13.04 -16.26 14.55
CA SER A 79 14.32 -16.14 13.87
C SER A 79 14.87 -17.53 13.58
N PRO A 80 15.38 -17.79 12.36
CA PRO A 80 16.02 -19.06 12.02
C PRO A 80 17.42 -19.23 12.64
N HIS A 81 17.99 -18.17 13.25
CA HIS A 81 19.34 -18.20 13.79
C HIS A 81 19.49 -17.37 15.07
N ALA A 82 20.10 -17.94 16.11
CA ALA A 82 20.17 -17.34 17.46
C ALA A 82 20.85 -15.96 17.53
N LYS A 83 21.79 -15.66 16.61
CA LYS A 83 22.49 -14.37 16.57
C LYS A 83 21.70 -13.25 15.87
N VAL A 84 20.57 -13.57 15.24
CA VAL A 84 19.78 -12.59 14.49
C VAL A 84 18.43 -12.41 15.16
N SER A 85 18.07 -11.18 15.50
CA SER A 85 16.77 -10.90 16.10
C SER A 85 15.65 -10.86 15.06
N VAL A 86 14.44 -11.20 15.46
CA VAL A 86 13.22 -11.05 14.63
C VAL A 86 13.07 -9.61 14.14
N ALA A 87 13.35 -8.63 15.02
CA ALA A 87 13.30 -7.21 14.67
C ALA A 87 14.25 -6.86 13.50
N ARG A 88 15.48 -7.38 13.50
CA ARG A 88 16.45 -7.15 12.42
C ARG A 88 16.00 -7.78 11.10
N ILE A 89 15.39 -8.97 11.15
CA ILE A 89 14.83 -9.64 9.97
C ILE A 89 13.68 -8.80 9.40
N ASN A 90 12.74 -8.37 10.24
CA ASN A 90 11.59 -7.57 9.82
C ASN A 90 12.00 -6.20 9.27
N GLU A 91 13.01 -5.54 9.86
CA GLU A 91 13.60 -4.31 9.32
C GLU A 91 14.19 -4.55 7.93
N THR A 92 14.94 -5.63 7.75
CA THR A 92 15.54 -6.00 6.46
C THR A 92 14.47 -6.28 5.41
N LEU A 93 13.44 -7.08 5.75
CA LEU A 93 12.32 -7.39 4.87
C LEU A 93 11.53 -6.14 4.45
N ALA A 94 11.30 -5.21 5.38
CA ALA A 94 10.62 -3.95 5.08
C ALA A 94 11.39 -3.12 4.04
N ILE A 95 12.72 -3.01 4.21
CA ILE A 95 13.58 -2.30 3.25
C ILE A 95 13.57 -3.01 1.89
N LEU A 96 13.66 -4.34 1.86
CA LEU A 96 13.65 -5.12 0.62
C LEU A 96 12.31 -5.03 -0.12
N ARG A 97 11.20 -4.96 0.61
CA ARG A 97 9.87 -4.67 0.04
C ARG A 97 9.84 -3.31 -0.63
N GLU A 98 10.36 -2.26 0.02
CA GLU A 98 10.44 -0.91 -0.57
C GLU A 98 11.30 -0.89 -1.85
N LEU A 99 12.28 -1.79 -1.97
CA LEU A 99 13.10 -1.98 -3.16
C LEU A 99 12.42 -2.79 -4.27
N GLY A 100 11.17 -3.21 -4.05
CA GLY A 100 10.33 -3.91 -5.02
C GLY A 100 10.63 -5.39 -5.16
N LEU A 101 11.32 -6.02 -4.19
CA LEU A 101 11.53 -7.46 -4.19
C LEU A 101 10.22 -8.19 -3.93
N THR A 102 10.12 -9.42 -4.42
CA THR A 102 9.03 -10.33 -4.05
C THR A 102 9.26 -10.87 -2.63
N LYS A 103 8.21 -11.37 -1.96
CA LYS A 103 8.34 -12.04 -0.65
C LYS A 103 9.39 -13.16 -0.70
N MET A 104 9.37 -13.98 -1.75
CA MET A 104 10.32 -15.07 -1.94
C MET A 104 11.73 -14.55 -2.17
N GLY A 105 11.91 -13.58 -3.07
CA GLY A 105 13.21 -12.98 -3.31
C GLY A 105 13.81 -12.37 -2.04
N ALA A 106 13.02 -11.56 -1.32
CA ALA A 106 13.44 -10.94 -0.08
C ALA A 106 13.81 -11.97 1.00
N ALA A 107 13.00 -13.01 1.20
CA ALA A 107 13.29 -14.07 2.16
C ALA A 107 14.58 -14.81 1.83
N TYR A 108 14.84 -15.10 0.54
CA TYR A 108 16.07 -15.76 0.12
C TYR A 108 17.30 -14.89 0.31
N LEU A 109 17.18 -13.59 0.04
CA LEU A 109 18.26 -12.64 0.27
C LEU A 109 18.57 -12.48 1.76
N VAL A 110 17.53 -12.42 2.62
CA VAL A 110 17.70 -12.43 4.07
C VAL A 110 18.38 -13.73 4.53
N GLY A 111 17.93 -14.89 4.04
CA GLY A 111 18.54 -16.18 4.38
C GLY A 111 20.03 -16.25 4.05
N ASN A 112 20.42 -15.65 2.91
CA ASN A 112 21.81 -15.47 2.54
C ASN A 112 22.56 -14.59 3.54
N PHE A 113 22.06 -13.40 3.87
CA PHE A 113 22.72 -12.50 4.83
C PHE A 113 22.81 -13.05 6.25
N ILE A 114 21.84 -13.88 6.66
CA ILE A 114 21.92 -14.59 7.94
C ILE A 114 23.11 -15.56 7.92
N ALA A 115 23.32 -16.28 6.83
CA ALA A 115 24.42 -17.23 6.69
C ALA A 115 25.79 -16.53 6.61
N GLU A 116 25.87 -15.40 5.91
CA GLU A 116 27.13 -14.70 5.65
C GLU A 116 27.59 -13.79 6.79
N SER A 117 26.67 -13.04 7.40
CA SER A 117 27.03 -11.95 8.33
C SER A 117 26.14 -11.86 9.55
N TYR A 118 25.17 -12.76 9.71
CA TYR A 118 24.10 -12.62 10.70
C TYR A 118 23.33 -11.30 10.52
N VAL A 119 23.17 -10.85 9.26
CA VAL A 119 22.54 -9.57 8.90
C VAL A 119 23.27 -8.38 9.54
N THR A 120 24.60 -8.44 9.57
CA THR A 120 25.45 -7.38 10.12
C THR A 120 26.14 -6.65 8.97
N PRO A 121 25.84 -5.35 8.75
CA PRO A 121 26.30 -4.66 7.55
C PRO A 121 27.79 -4.29 7.56
N CYS A 122 28.49 -4.31 8.69
CA CYS A 122 29.95 -4.15 8.74
C CYS A 122 30.50 -4.76 10.02
N GLY A 123 31.78 -5.17 9.99
CA GLY A 123 32.55 -5.54 11.18
C GLY A 123 32.61 -7.03 11.46
N VAL A 124 31.77 -7.85 10.81
CA VAL A 124 31.93 -9.31 10.76
C VAL A 124 32.81 -9.65 9.57
N ARG A 125 33.95 -10.31 9.81
CA ARG A 125 34.95 -10.61 8.78
C ARG A 125 34.99 -12.10 8.45
N GLY A 126 34.76 -12.43 7.17
CA GLY A 126 34.95 -13.74 6.56
C GLY A 126 36.27 -13.84 5.79
N ASP A 127 36.48 -14.95 5.09
CA ASP A 127 37.62 -15.19 4.18
C ASP A 127 39.00 -14.87 4.79
N GLY A 128 39.26 -15.31 6.01
CA GLY A 128 40.54 -15.04 6.67
C GLY A 128 40.75 -13.56 7.04
N GLY A 129 39.69 -12.77 7.11
CA GLY A 129 39.69 -11.38 7.59
C GLY A 129 39.44 -10.31 6.52
N VAL A 130 39.34 -10.71 5.25
CA VAL A 130 39.30 -9.76 4.11
C VAL A 130 37.87 -9.40 3.69
N ALA A 131 36.95 -10.35 3.76
CA ALA A 131 35.55 -10.17 3.41
C ALA A 131 34.80 -9.39 4.50
N ASP A 132 33.79 -8.61 4.10
CA ASP A 132 33.01 -7.76 5.01
C ASP A 132 31.62 -7.47 4.42
N GLY A 133 30.72 -6.99 5.26
CA GLY A 133 29.36 -6.62 4.87
C GLY A 133 28.35 -7.76 4.88
N LEU A 134 27.10 -7.41 4.56
CA LEU A 134 25.94 -8.30 4.60
C LEU A 134 26.17 -9.64 3.89
N ALA A 135 26.84 -9.62 2.74
CA ALA A 135 27.11 -10.78 1.90
C ALA A 135 28.61 -11.17 1.87
N GLN A 136 29.41 -10.70 2.83
CA GLN A 136 30.84 -11.02 2.92
C GLN A 136 31.60 -10.76 1.60
N TRP A 137 31.44 -9.57 1.03
CA TRP A 137 32.09 -9.23 -0.23
C TRP A 137 33.60 -9.07 -0.05
N HIS A 138 34.36 -9.73 -0.92
CA HIS A 138 35.80 -9.54 -1.04
C HIS A 138 36.14 -8.07 -1.35
N PRO A 139 37.28 -7.50 -0.88
CA PRO A 139 37.65 -6.10 -1.07
C PRO A 139 37.51 -5.56 -2.50
N GLY A 140 37.80 -6.39 -3.52
CA GLY A 140 37.66 -6.01 -4.93
C GLY A 140 36.22 -5.83 -5.44
N ARG A 141 35.20 -6.23 -4.67
CA ARG A 141 33.76 -6.08 -5.00
C ARG A 141 33.05 -5.01 -4.17
N ARG A 142 33.58 -4.65 -3.01
CA ARG A 142 32.97 -3.70 -2.06
C ARG A 142 33.50 -2.27 -2.13
N VAL A 143 33.97 -1.86 -3.31
CA VAL A 143 34.35 -0.45 -3.56
C VAL A 143 33.11 0.42 -3.35
N ASP A 144 33.23 1.43 -2.48
CA ASP A 144 32.17 2.36 -2.06
C ASP A 144 30.98 1.71 -1.32
N MET A 145 31.17 0.52 -0.75
CA MET A 145 30.14 -0.16 0.03
C MET A 145 29.86 0.60 1.35
N PRO A 146 28.62 1.04 1.60
CA PRO A 146 28.26 1.70 2.84
C PRO A 146 28.16 0.69 4.01
N CYS A 147 28.22 1.17 5.25
CA CYS A 147 28.13 0.33 6.46
C CYS A 147 26.76 0.37 7.17
N GLY A 148 25.83 1.23 6.75
CA GLY A 148 24.46 1.23 7.26
C GLY A 148 23.64 0.10 6.65
N LEU A 149 22.72 -0.51 7.42
CA LEU A 149 21.91 -1.63 6.94
C LEU A 149 21.12 -1.23 5.69
N ARG A 150 20.39 -0.12 5.76
CA ARG A 150 19.54 0.35 4.66
C ARG A 150 20.36 0.67 3.42
N GLU A 151 21.42 1.45 3.59
CA GLU A 151 22.29 1.90 2.51
C GLU A 151 22.97 0.71 1.85
N GLN A 152 23.39 -0.29 2.63
CA GLN A 152 24.05 -1.47 2.09
C GLN A 152 23.07 -2.42 1.38
N LEU A 153 21.82 -2.52 1.83
CA LEU A 153 20.77 -3.23 1.09
C LEU A 153 20.48 -2.56 -0.26
N ILE A 154 20.33 -1.23 -0.27
CA ILE A 154 20.16 -0.45 -1.50
C ILE A 154 21.35 -0.68 -2.44
N TRP A 155 22.56 -0.58 -1.92
CA TRP A 155 23.79 -0.79 -2.69
C TRP A 155 23.88 -2.22 -3.24
N ALA A 156 23.63 -3.24 -2.42
CA ALA A 156 23.69 -4.63 -2.84
C ALA A 156 22.72 -4.90 -4.00
N VAL A 157 21.45 -4.48 -3.85
CA VAL A 157 20.38 -4.77 -4.81
C VAL A 157 20.50 -3.93 -6.09
N ASN A 158 20.86 -2.65 -5.99
CA ASN A 158 20.80 -1.73 -7.13
C ASN A 158 22.17 -1.42 -7.76
N VAL A 159 23.28 -1.72 -7.08
CA VAL A 159 24.63 -1.43 -7.58
C VAL A 159 25.41 -2.72 -7.78
N GLU A 160 25.55 -3.53 -6.74
CA GLU A 160 26.47 -4.65 -6.74
C GLU A 160 25.94 -5.84 -7.57
N MET A 161 24.69 -6.27 -7.35
CA MET A 161 24.06 -7.36 -8.13
C MET A 161 23.97 -7.05 -9.64
N PRO A 162 23.58 -5.84 -10.11
CA PRO A 162 23.61 -5.52 -11.54
C PRO A 162 25.04 -5.48 -12.12
N ARG A 163 26.01 -4.95 -11.36
CA ARG A 163 27.43 -4.91 -11.75
C ARG A 163 27.99 -6.31 -11.94
N ASP A 164 27.63 -7.26 -11.07
CA ASP A 164 28.04 -8.65 -11.18
C ASP A 164 27.49 -9.33 -12.43
N ALA A 165 26.21 -9.09 -12.74
CA ALA A 165 25.54 -9.65 -13.92
C ALA A 165 26.14 -9.16 -15.24
N ALA A 166 26.49 -7.87 -15.32
CA ALA A 166 27.12 -7.27 -16.49
C ALA A 166 28.46 -7.94 -16.87
N LYS A 167 29.13 -8.59 -15.91
CA LYS A 167 30.37 -9.34 -16.16
C LYS A 167 30.14 -10.79 -16.58
N GLY A 168 28.92 -11.32 -16.42
CA GLY A 168 28.62 -12.75 -16.55
C GLY A 168 27.68 -13.14 -17.69
N GLY A 169 26.91 -12.21 -18.28
CA GLY A 169 26.00 -12.54 -19.39
C GLY A 169 24.73 -13.30 -18.99
N TYR A 170 24.38 -13.33 -17.69
CA TYR A 170 23.19 -14.01 -17.15
C TYR A 170 22.18 -12.99 -16.58
N PRO A 171 20.89 -13.37 -16.41
CA PRO A 171 19.90 -12.55 -15.71
C PRO A 171 20.40 -12.18 -14.31
N SER A 172 20.45 -10.88 -14.01
CA SER A 172 20.95 -10.41 -12.70
C SER A 172 20.14 -10.99 -11.55
N LEU A 173 20.80 -11.30 -10.42
CA LEU A 173 20.11 -11.69 -9.20
C LEU A 173 19.06 -10.63 -8.79
N ALA A 174 19.40 -9.34 -8.95
CA ALA A 174 18.49 -8.23 -8.73
C ALA A 174 17.18 -8.32 -9.56
N GLY A 175 17.24 -8.82 -10.79
CA GLY A 175 16.06 -9.07 -11.63
C GLY A 175 15.25 -10.25 -11.12
N ARG A 176 15.91 -11.37 -10.81
CA ARG A 176 15.30 -12.59 -10.29
C ARG A 176 14.55 -12.37 -8.98
N LEU A 177 15.14 -11.58 -8.07
CA LEU A 177 14.53 -11.25 -6.78
C LEU A 177 13.24 -10.43 -6.89
N ARG A 178 13.00 -9.80 -8.06
CA ARG A 178 11.80 -9.00 -8.36
C ARG A 178 10.78 -9.74 -9.23
N ASP A 179 11.14 -10.89 -9.78
CA ASP A 179 10.27 -11.65 -10.68
C ASP A 179 9.26 -12.50 -9.86
N PRO A 180 7.94 -12.25 -9.99
CA PRO A 180 6.92 -13.04 -9.30
C PRO A 180 6.83 -14.49 -9.81
N ASN A 181 7.40 -14.79 -10.98
CA ASN A 181 7.41 -16.13 -11.56
C ASN A 181 8.72 -16.89 -11.32
N GLU A 182 9.67 -16.29 -10.60
CA GLU A 182 10.92 -16.96 -10.27
C GLU A 182 10.66 -18.17 -9.37
N THR A 183 11.56 -19.14 -9.43
CA THR A 183 11.48 -20.38 -8.65
C THR A 183 12.50 -20.37 -7.50
N PRO A 184 12.26 -21.12 -6.42
CA PRO A 184 13.25 -21.40 -5.38
C PRO A 184 14.64 -21.78 -5.95
N GLN A 185 14.65 -22.70 -6.91
CA GLN A 185 15.89 -23.17 -7.54
C GLN A 185 16.56 -22.07 -8.37
N GLY A 186 15.78 -21.27 -9.10
CA GLY A 186 16.28 -20.15 -9.89
C GLY A 186 16.90 -19.04 -9.04
N LEU A 187 16.35 -18.78 -7.84
CA LEU A 187 16.97 -17.91 -6.85
C LEU A 187 18.29 -18.47 -6.33
N LEU A 188 18.32 -19.74 -5.91
CA LEU A 188 19.56 -20.38 -5.41
C LEU A 188 20.66 -20.38 -6.47
N LEU A 189 20.32 -20.61 -7.75
CA LEU A 189 21.26 -20.48 -8.86
C LEU A 189 21.79 -19.05 -9.01
N GLY A 190 20.92 -18.05 -8.87
CA GLY A 190 21.31 -16.65 -8.84
C GLY A 190 22.26 -16.32 -7.68
N PHE A 191 21.98 -16.84 -6.48
CA PHE A 191 22.88 -16.70 -5.33
C PHE A 191 24.21 -17.40 -5.54
N LYS A 192 24.24 -18.62 -6.09
CA LYS A 192 25.50 -19.31 -6.39
C LYS A 192 26.37 -18.50 -7.34
N GLN A 193 25.76 -17.93 -8.38
CA GLN A 193 26.47 -17.01 -9.25
C GLN A 193 27.00 -15.84 -8.43
N TRP A 194 26.12 -15.11 -7.75
CA TRP A 194 26.44 -13.88 -7.06
C TRP A 194 27.50 -14.02 -5.95
N GLU A 195 27.43 -15.09 -5.17
CA GLU A 195 28.29 -15.38 -4.03
C GLU A 195 29.53 -16.20 -4.41
N ARG A 196 29.58 -16.73 -5.65
CA ARG A 196 30.60 -17.69 -6.11
C ARG A 196 30.69 -18.97 -5.29
N TYR A 197 29.74 -19.22 -4.40
CA TYR A 197 29.71 -20.36 -3.48
C TYR A 197 28.45 -21.24 -3.68
N GLY A 198 28.46 -22.46 -3.15
CA GLY A 198 27.52 -23.56 -3.51
C GLY A 198 26.00 -23.25 -3.43
N LEU A 199 25.19 -24.09 -4.08
CA LEU A 199 23.73 -24.00 -4.11
C LEU A 199 23.07 -24.41 -2.79
N GLU A 200 23.75 -25.23 -2.01
CA GLU A 200 23.23 -25.93 -0.84
C GLU A 200 23.92 -25.41 0.43
N GLY A 201 23.20 -25.45 1.56
CA GLY A 201 23.72 -25.07 2.87
C GLY A 201 22.77 -24.18 3.67
N ASN A 202 23.30 -23.62 4.76
CA ASN A 202 22.52 -22.85 5.74
C ASN A 202 21.71 -21.70 5.11
N ARG A 203 22.21 -21.05 4.06
CA ARG A 203 21.47 -19.98 3.35
C ARG A 203 20.11 -20.44 2.81
N ALA A 204 20.04 -21.64 2.24
CA ALA A 204 18.80 -22.19 1.69
C ALA A 204 17.83 -22.59 2.81
N VAL A 205 18.35 -23.11 3.93
CA VAL A 205 17.57 -23.45 5.12
C VAL A 205 16.95 -22.17 5.72
N TYR A 206 17.76 -21.14 5.95
CA TYR A 206 17.30 -19.88 6.52
C TYR A 206 16.33 -19.16 5.57
N ALA A 207 16.61 -19.16 4.26
CA ALA A 207 15.72 -18.61 3.24
C ALA A 207 14.32 -19.23 3.31
N LYS A 208 14.26 -20.58 3.36
CA LYS A 208 13.01 -21.31 3.46
C LYS A 208 12.27 -21.00 4.77
N GLN A 209 12.96 -21.02 5.90
CA GLN A 209 12.37 -20.73 7.21
C GLN A 209 11.81 -19.30 7.29
N VAL A 210 12.52 -18.31 6.74
CA VAL A 210 12.02 -16.92 6.65
C VAL A 210 10.79 -16.88 5.76
N TYR A 211 10.84 -17.49 4.57
CA TYR A 211 9.73 -17.47 3.61
C TYR A 211 8.46 -18.14 4.15
N GLU A 212 8.59 -19.31 4.79
CA GLU A 212 7.47 -20.04 5.41
C GLU A 212 6.88 -19.30 6.61
N SER A 213 7.64 -18.40 7.24
CA SER A 213 7.20 -17.58 8.36
C SER A 213 6.47 -16.29 7.93
N LEU A 214 6.52 -15.94 6.64
CA LEU A 214 5.78 -14.79 6.10
C LEU A 214 4.30 -15.13 6.00
N GLY A 215 3.45 -14.13 6.20
CA GLY A 215 2.01 -14.27 5.98
C GLY A 215 1.70 -14.55 4.51
N LYS A 216 0.71 -15.41 4.27
CA LYS A 216 0.15 -15.65 2.93
C LYS A 216 -0.41 -14.34 2.38
#